data_AF-A0A3M2H2C2-F1
#
_entry.id   AF-A0A3M2H2C2-F1
#
_cell.length_a   1.000
_cell.length_b   1.000
_cell.length_c   1.000
_cell.angle_alpha   90.00
_cell.angle_beta   90.00
_cell.angle_gamma   90.00
#
_symmetry.space_group_name_H-M   'P 1'
#
loop_
_entity.id
_entity.type
_entity.pdbx_description
1 polymer ?
#
loop_
_entity_poly.entity_id
_entity_poly.type
_entity_poly.pdbx_seq_one_letter_code
_entity_poly.pdbx_strand_id
1 'polypeptide(L)'
;MPPEPSPPTLTAPTGPAADRRRRPRWWVEVGLVLVFYGVYSAVRNRFGSALGEAARLEALHNAERVIDLERALGLFHEEAVQALFEGWGLFLWFWNVFYGFFHFAVTIGVMVWLFTRWPERYLRWRSTLAATTALALIGFAAFPLMPPRLLTDCGTYGGCLDTYTFVDTLVVHGGLWSFDSGTMQSISNQYAAMPSLHIAWATWCTLALWPVVGLRGRILAAVYPLCTLFAIVVTANHYWIDAVGGLIVLAGGIALGRPLTRVLPGLADAAPRARRGAAPRD
;
A
#
# COMPACT_ATOMS: atom_id res chain seq x y z
N MET A 1 73.62 -12.30 -27.35
CA MET A 1 72.41 -12.33 -26.49
C MET A 1 71.22 -12.59 -27.39
N PRO A 2 70.40 -13.62 -27.12
CA PRO A 2 69.12 -13.79 -27.83
C PRO A 2 68.15 -12.66 -27.45
N PRO A 3 67.24 -12.24 -28.33
CA PRO A 3 66.24 -11.22 -28.03
C PRO A 3 65.25 -11.75 -26.97
N GLU A 4 64.90 -10.88 -26.04
CA GLU A 4 63.96 -11.13 -24.95
C GLU A 4 62.55 -11.45 -25.49
N PRO A 5 61.85 -12.49 -25.00
CA PRO A 5 60.52 -12.81 -25.46
C PRO A 5 59.52 -11.75 -25.00
N SER A 6 58.73 -11.23 -25.94
CA SER A 6 57.65 -10.26 -25.68
C SER A 6 56.66 -10.79 -24.63
N PRO A 7 56.17 -9.95 -23.71
CA PRO A 7 55.20 -10.39 -22.71
C PRO A 7 53.87 -10.81 -23.36
N PRO A 8 53.16 -11.80 -22.79
CA PRO A 8 51.88 -12.23 -23.32
C PRO A 8 50.86 -11.10 -23.23
N THR A 9 50.30 -10.71 -24.37
CA THR A 9 49.14 -9.83 -24.46
C THR A 9 47.99 -10.49 -23.71
N LEU A 10 47.64 -9.97 -22.53
CA LEU A 10 46.38 -10.30 -21.85
C LEU A 10 45.23 -9.87 -22.76
N THR A 11 44.66 -10.83 -23.49
CA THR A 11 43.35 -10.68 -24.09
C THR A 11 42.33 -10.51 -22.97
N ALA A 12 41.88 -9.27 -22.78
CA ALA A 12 40.73 -8.99 -21.93
C ALA A 12 39.56 -9.87 -22.41
N PRO A 13 38.87 -10.61 -21.52
CA PRO A 13 37.70 -11.36 -21.92
C PRO A 13 36.60 -10.36 -22.32
N THR A 14 36.44 -10.12 -23.61
CA THR A 14 35.24 -9.52 -24.18
C THR A 14 34.10 -10.55 -24.14
N GLY A 15 33.64 -10.87 -22.93
CA GLY A 15 32.30 -11.43 -22.76
C GLY A 15 31.28 -10.36 -23.18
N PRO A 16 30.14 -10.72 -23.76
CA PRO A 16 29.10 -9.74 -24.06
C PRO A 16 28.54 -9.21 -22.74
N ALA A 17 29.11 -8.09 -22.27
CA ALA A 17 28.51 -7.18 -21.31
C ALA A 17 27.32 -6.49 -21.98
N ALA A 18 26.27 -7.26 -22.27
CA ALA A 18 24.97 -6.71 -22.61
C ALA A 18 24.13 -6.75 -21.34
N ASP A 19 24.29 -5.69 -20.54
CA ASP A 19 23.28 -5.21 -19.61
C ASP A 19 21.96 -5.05 -20.37
N ARG A 20 21.20 -6.15 -20.49
CA ARG A 20 19.79 -6.07 -20.87
C ARG A 20 19.08 -5.46 -19.68
N ARG A 21 19.03 -4.13 -19.65
CA ARG A 21 18.08 -3.37 -18.84
C ARG A 21 16.71 -4.00 -19.00
N ARG A 22 16.30 -4.81 -18.03
CA ARG A 22 15.05 -5.59 -18.06
C ARG A 22 13.88 -4.62 -18.00
N ARG A 23 13.38 -4.19 -19.17
CA ARG A 23 12.19 -3.35 -19.24
C ARG A 23 10.95 -4.20 -18.88
N PRO A 24 10.13 -3.78 -17.91
CA PRO A 24 8.88 -4.45 -17.59
C PRO A 24 7.95 -4.44 -18.81
N ARG A 25 7.23 -5.54 -19.02
CA ARG A 25 6.26 -5.66 -20.10
C ARG A 25 4.89 -5.29 -19.55
N TRP A 26 4.24 -4.26 -20.10
CA TRP A 26 2.97 -3.72 -19.59
C TRP A 26 1.89 -4.79 -19.38
N TRP A 27 1.78 -5.77 -20.29
CA TRP A 27 0.78 -6.84 -20.20
C TRP A 27 1.03 -7.82 -19.04
N VAL A 28 2.31 -8.04 -18.67
CA VAL A 28 2.65 -8.82 -17.47
C VAL A 28 2.24 -8.06 -16.21
N GLU A 29 2.43 -6.75 -16.18
CA GLU A 29 2.00 -5.90 -15.06
C GLU A 29 0.47 -5.90 -14.91
N VAL A 30 -0.28 -5.81 -16.02
CA VAL A 30 -1.74 -5.95 -16.02
C VAL A 30 -2.16 -7.32 -15.47
N GLY A 31 -1.52 -8.41 -15.92
CA GLY A 31 -1.79 -9.75 -15.40
C GLY A 31 -1.54 -9.86 -13.89
N LEU A 32 -0.46 -9.27 -13.38
CA LEU A 32 -0.16 -9.23 -11.95
C LEU A 32 -1.20 -8.44 -11.15
N VAL A 33 -1.66 -7.30 -11.67
CA VAL A 33 -2.73 -6.51 -11.04
C VAL A 33 -4.02 -7.32 -10.97
N LEU A 34 -4.39 -8.02 -12.05
CA LEU A 34 -5.60 -8.87 -12.08
C LEU A 34 -5.51 -10.03 -11.08
N VAL A 35 -4.37 -10.72 -11.02
CA VAL A 35 -4.14 -11.79 -10.03
C VAL A 35 -4.21 -11.23 -8.61
N PHE A 36 -3.55 -10.11 -8.36
CA PHE A 36 -3.57 -9.47 -7.06
C PHE A 36 -4.99 -9.06 -6.64
N TYR A 37 -5.74 -8.46 -7.55
CA TYR A 37 -7.15 -8.09 -7.33
C TYR A 37 -8.03 -9.31 -7.05
N GLY A 38 -7.80 -10.42 -7.77
CA GLY A 38 -8.48 -11.69 -7.52
C GLY A 38 -8.20 -12.25 -6.13
N VAL A 39 -6.92 -12.28 -5.71
CA VAL A 39 -6.51 -12.73 -4.37
C VAL A 39 -7.09 -11.81 -3.28
N TYR A 40 -6.98 -10.49 -3.46
CA TYR A 40 -7.58 -9.50 -2.56
C TYR A 40 -9.09 -9.75 -2.38
N SER A 41 -9.81 -9.92 -3.49
CA SER A 41 -11.25 -10.16 -3.47
C SER A 41 -11.59 -11.47 -2.75
N ALA A 42 -10.80 -12.53 -2.95
CA ALA A 42 -10.99 -13.81 -2.28
C ALA A 42 -10.75 -13.72 -0.77
N VAL A 43 -9.67 -13.06 -0.33
CA VAL A 43 -9.38 -12.84 1.09
C VAL A 43 -10.49 -12.01 1.74
N ARG A 44 -10.89 -10.90 1.12
CA ARG A 44 -11.98 -10.04 1.61
C ARG A 44 -13.27 -10.83 1.80
N ASN A 45 -13.68 -11.62 0.80
CA ASN A 45 -14.94 -12.35 0.85
C ASN A 45 -14.94 -13.46 1.92
N ARG A 46 -13.76 -13.88 2.40
CA ARG A 46 -13.61 -14.97 3.39
C ARG A 46 -13.35 -14.48 4.81
N PHE A 47 -12.78 -13.29 4.97
CA PHE A 47 -12.30 -12.77 6.27
C PHE A 47 -12.75 -11.34 6.58
N GLY A 48 -13.57 -10.71 5.74
CA GLY A 48 -14.03 -9.33 5.93
C GLY A 48 -15.30 -9.19 6.76
N SER A 49 -15.78 -7.95 6.87
CA SER A 49 -17.05 -7.56 7.52
C SER A 49 -18.31 -8.29 7.02
N ALA A 50 -18.21 -9.05 5.93
CA ALA A 50 -19.26 -9.95 5.43
C ALA A 50 -19.52 -11.17 6.35
N LEU A 51 -18.66 -11.43 7.34
CA LEU A 51 -18.80 -12.54 8.29
C LEU A 51 -19.86 -12.31 9.39
N GLY A 52 -20.56 -11.17 9.35
CA GLY A 52 -21.69 -10.89 10.22
C GLY A 52 -21.29 -10.53 11.66
N GLU A 53 -22.19 -10.84 12.59
CA GLU A 53 -22.15 -10.37 13.98
C GLU A 53 -20.88 -10.79 14.75
N ALA A 54 -20.40 -12.02 14.53
CA ALA A 54 -19.20 -12.51 15.21
C ALA A 54 -17.96 -11.68 14.85
N ALA A 55 -17.79 -11.33 13.58
CA ALA A 55 -16.68 -10.49 13.14
C ALA A 55 -16.81 -9.03 13.64
N ARG A 56 -18.04 -8.53 13.76
CA ARG A 56 -18.32 -7.20 14.37
C ARG A 56 -17.86 -7.16 15.82
N LEU A 57 -18.25 -8.15 16.63
CA LEU A 57 -17.88 -8.24 18.04
C LEU A 57 -16.38 -8.46 18.23
N GLU A 58 -15.73 -9.27 17.39
CA GLU A 58 -14.28 -9.44 17.45
C GLU A 58 -13.54 -8.15 17.10
N ALA A 59 -13.98 -7.44 16.06
CA ALA A 59 -13.43 -6.16 15.65
C ALA A 59 -13.60 -5.08 16.74
N LEU A 60 -14.73 -5.08 17.43
CA LEU A 60 -15.00 -4.18 18.56
C LEU A 60 -14.07 -4.46 19.75
N HIS A 61 -13.94 -5.72 20.18
CA HIS A 61 -13.01 -6.07 21.26
C HIS A 61 -11.55 -5.74 20.92
N ASN A 62 -11.16 -5.91 19.65
CA ASN A 62 -9.82 -5.51 19.20
C ASN A 62 -9.65 -3.98 19.22
N ALA A 63 -10.70 -3.21 18.96
CA ALA A 63 -10.69 -1.76 19.10
C ALA A 63 -10.52 -1.34 20.56
N GLU A 64 -11.26 -1.95 21.49
CA GLU A 64 -11.09 -1.70 22.93
C GLU A 64 -9.67 -1.99 23.39
N ARG A 65 -9.05 -3.10 22.94
CA ARG A 65 -7.63 -3.42 23.24
C ARG A 65 -6.66 -2.36 22.73
N VAL A 66 -6.89 -1.84 21.53
CA VAL A 66 -6.06 -0.78 20.93
C VAL A 66 -6.21 0.52 21.75
N ILE A 67 -7.44 0.89 22.09
CA ILE A 67 -7.75 2.07 22.89
C ILE A 67 -7.12 1.96 24.29
N ASP A 68 -7.25 0.81 24.95
CA ASP A 68 -6.65 0.56 26.26
C ASP A 68 -5.12 0.70 26.23
N LEU A 69 -4.48 0.18 25.18
CA LEU A 69 -3.05 0.35 24.95
C LEU A 69 -2.67 1.82 24.77
N GLU A 70 -3.38 2.55 23.91
CA GLU A 70 -3.11 3.97 23.66
C GLU A 70 -3.35 4.82 24.91
N ARG A 71 -4.40 4.53 25.69
CA ARG A 71 -4.67 5.17 26.98
C ARG A 71 -3.57 4.86 28.00
N ALA A 72 -3.09 3.62 28.07
CA ALA A 72 -1.98 3.23 28.94
C ALA A 72 -0.67 3.96 28.57
N LEU A 73 -0.47 4.27 27.28
CA LEU A 73 0.64 5.09 26.80
C LEU A 73 0.40 6.60 26.97
N GLY A 74 -0.81 7.02 27.32
CA GLY A 74 -1.22 8.43 27.38
C GLY A 74 -1.31 9.11 26.01
N LEU A 75 -1.52 8.34 24.94
CA LEU A 75 -1.49 8.78 23.54
C LEU A 75 -2.85 8.63 22.83
N PHE A 76 -3.92 8.30 23.55
CA PHE A 76 -5.27 8.30 23.00
C PHE A 76 -5.76 9.75 22.81
N HIS A 77 -5.70 10.26 21.59
CA HIS A 77 -5.94 11.67 21.26
C HIS A 77 -6.83 11.86 20.03
N GLU A 78 -7.19 10.80 19.33
CA GLU A 78 -7.96 10.80 18.09
C GLU A 78 -9.28 11.53 18.22
N GLU A 79 -9.99 11.26 19.32
CA GLU A 79 -11.27 11.89 19.63
C GLU A 79 -11.12 13.41 19.80
N ALA A 80 -10.10 13.83 20.57
CA ALA A 80 -9.80 15.25 20.74
C ALA A 80 -9.38 15.92 19.42
N VAL A 81 -8.58 15.23 18.60
CA VAL A 81 -8.18 15.73 17.28
C VAL A 81 -9.40 15.91 16.39
N GLN A 82 -10.32 14.95 16.32
CA GLN A 82 -11.52 15.08 15.49
C GLN A 82 -12.45 16.18 16.00
N ALA A 83 -12.67 16.27 17.32
CA ALA A 83 -13.54 17.26 17.94
C ALA A 83 -13.11 18.71 17.63
N LEU A 84 -11.81 18.97 17.48
CA LEU A 84 -11.28 20.29 17.08
C LEU A 84 -11.80 20.76 15.70
N PHE A 85 -12.17 19.83 14.82
CA PHE A 85 -12.57 20.13 13.44
C PHE A 85 -14.02 19.77 13.12
N GLU A 86 -14.80 19.29 14.08
CA GLU A 86 -16.18 18.81 13.89
C GLU A 86 -17.09 19.87 13.24
N GLY A 87 -16.91 21.15 13.60
CA GLY A 87 -17.67 22.26 13.01
C GLY A 87 -17.21 22.69 11.60
N TRP A 88 -16.15 22.10 11.05
CA TRP A 88 -15.47 22.60 9.85
C TRP A 88 -15.81 21.73 8.64
N GLY A 89 -17.08 21.73 8.21
CA GLY A 89 -17.59 20.80 7.20
C GLY A 89 -16.80 20.76 5.88
N LEU A 90 -16.41 21.92 5.32
CA LEU A 90 -15.58 21.96 4.09
C LEU A 90 -14.17 21.39 4.30
N PHE A 91 -13.61 21.58 5.51
CA PHE A 91 -12.30 21.04 5.87
C PHE A 91 -12.37 19.51 5.96
N LEU A 92 -13.36 18.97 6.65
CA LEU A 92 -13.56 17.52 6.76
C LEU A 92 -13.90 16.89 5.40
N TRP A 93 -14.71 17.54 4.58
CA TRP A 93 -14.94 17.12 3.20
C TRP A 93 -13.63 17.04 2.39
N PHE A 94 -12.77 18.06 2.48
CA PHE A 94 -11.46 18.03 1.82
C PHE A 94 -10.62 16.83 2.30
N TRP A 95 -10.60 16.55 3.60
CA TRP A 95 -9.82 15.44 4.14
C TRP A 95 -10.41 14.07 3.78
N ASN A 96 -11.73 13.94 3.65
CA ASN A 96 -12.37 12.75 3.09
C ASN A 96 -11.96 12.52 1.63
N VAL A 97 -11.93 13.59 0.82
CA VAL A 97 -11.44 13.55 -0.56
C VAL A 97 -9.96 13.19 -0.58
N PHE A 98 -9.15 13.81 0.27
CA PHE A 98 -7.72 13.56 0.37
C PHE A 98 -7.45 12.08 0.66
N TYR A 99 -8.09 11.57 1.71
CA TYR A 99 -8.06 10.18 2.15
C TYR A 99 -8.42 9.21 1.03
N GLY A 100 -9.59 9.39 0.41
CA GLY A 100 -10.11 8.45 -0.59
C GLY A 100 -9.41 8.51 -1.95
N PHE A 101 -9.05 9.71 -2.43
CA PHE A 101 -8.55 9.90 -3.80
C PHE A 101 -7.03 9.81 -3.91
N PHE A 102 -6.29 10.54 -3.07
CA PHE A 102 -4.84 10.68 -3.23
C PHE A 102 -4.11 9.38 -2.97
N HIS A 103 -4.64 8.54 -2.08
CA HIS A 103 -4.12 7.20 -1.81
C HIS A 103 -3.89 6.40 -3.10
N PHE A 104 -4.87 6.37 -4.00
CA PHE A 104 -4.76 5.69 -5.29
C PHE A 104 -4.04 6.55 -6.34
N ALA A 105 -4.43 7.82 -6.49
CA ALA A 105 -3.92 8.68 -7.55
C ALA A 105 -2.39 8.87 -7.45
N VAL A 106 -1.86 9.13 -6.26
CA VAL A 106 -0.42 9.32 -6.03
C VAL A 106 0.32 8.01 -6.27
N THR A 107 -0.16 6.89 -5.71
CA THR A 107 0.48 5.58 -5.85
C THR A 107 0.56 5.15 -7.31
N ILE A 108 -0.54 5.26 -8.06
CA ILE A 108 -0.59 4.97 -9.51
C ILE A 108 0.35 5.92 -10.27
N GLY A 109 0.31 7.21 -9.96
CA GLY A 109 1.18 8.21 -10.57
C GLY A 109 2.68 7.89 -10.38
N VAL A 110 3.08 7.51 -9.17
CA VAL A 110 4.46 7.08 -8.86
C VAL A 110 4.80 5.80 -9.61
N MET A 111 3.91 4.80 -9.67
CA MET A 111 4.13 3.58 -10.43
C MET A 111 4.33 3.87 -11.92
N VAL A 112 3.47 4.68 -12.55
CA VAL A 112 3.57 5.06 -13.97
C VAL A 112 4.86 5.84 -14.23
N TRP A 113 5.21 6.78 -13.35
CA TRP A 113 6.44 7.56 -13.48
C TRP A 113 7.70 6.70 -13.37
N LEU A 114 7.74 5.79 -12.38
CA LEU A 114 8.86 4.84 -12.25
C LEU A 114 8.89 3.86 -13.43
N PHE A 115 7.74 3.38 -13.91
CA PHE A 115 7.67 2.48 -15.07
C PHE A 115 8.28 3.12 -16.32
N THR A 116 7.97 4.41 -16.55
CA THR A 116 8.41 5.14 -17.74
C THR A 116 9.85 5.66 -17.64
N ARG A 117 10.27 6.16 -16.47
CA ARG A 117 11.56 6.85 -16.29
C ARG A 117 12.61 6.03 -15.55
N TRP A 118 12.21 5.07 -14.72
CA TRP A 118 13.11 4.30 -13.84
C TRP A 118 12.75 2.79 -13.79
N PRO A 119 12.81 2.04 -14.90
CA PRO A 119 12.27 0.68 -15.01
C PRO A 119 12.81 -0.32 -13.98
N GLU A 120 14.11 -0.28 -13.67
CA GLU A 120 14.72 -1.16 -12.67
C GLU A 120 14.19 -0.86 -11.26
N ARG A 121 13.96 0.42 -10.97
CA ARG A 121 13.41 0.88 -9.70
C ARG A 121 11.93 0.53 -9.58
N TYR A 122 11.18 0.67 -10.67
CA TYR A 122 9.80 0.18 -10.78
C TYR A 122 9.69 -1.30 -10.40
N LEU A 123 10.55 -2.16 -10.96
CA LEU A 123 10.51 -3.60 -10.69
C LEU A 123 10.69 -3.95 -9.21
N ARG A 124 11.54 -3.22 -8.50
CA ARG A 124 11.73 -3.40 -7.05
C ARG A 124 10.56 -2.89 -6.24
N TRP A 125 10.11 -1.67 -6.54
CA TRP A 125 9.07 -1.01 -5.74
C TRP A 125 7.68 -1.60 -5.99
N ARG A 126 7.36 -2.07 -7.19
CA ARG A 126 6.11 -2.83 -7.45
C ARG A 126 6.04 -4.10 -6.59
N SER A 127 7.14 -4.85 -6.47
CA SER A 127 7.19 -6.09 -5.71
C SER A 127 7.14 -5.81 -4.21
N THR A 128 7.76 -4.71 -3.79
CA THR A 128 7.64 -4.19 -2.42
C THR A 128 6.19 -3.83 -2.10
N LEU A 129 5.49 -3.13 -3.00
CA LEU A 129 4.09 -2.76 -2.82
C LEU A 129 3.21 -4.00 -2.71
N ALA A 130 3.35 -4.96 -3.64
CA ALA A 130 2.58 -6.19 -3.64
C ALA A 130 2.81 -7.02 -2.36
N ALA A 131 4.06 -7.15 -1.91
CA ALA A 131 4.39 -7.85 -0.67
C ALA A 131 3.85 -7.13 0.57
N THR A 132 3.96 -5.80 0.60
CA THR A 132 3.40 -4.97 1.69
C THR A 132 1.89 -5.17 1.80
N THR A 133 1.19 -5.11 0.67
CA THR A 133 -0.27 -5.28 0.66
C THR A 133 -0.68 -6.72 0.98
N ALA A 134 0.09 -7.73 0.55
CA ALA A 134 -0.15 -9.11 0.95
C ALA A 134 0.01 -9.33 2.46
N LEU A 135 1.03 -8.74 3.08
CA LEU A 135 1.21 -8.78 4.53
C LEU A 135 0.08 -8.05 5.26
N ALA A 136 -0.37 -6.90 4.74
CA ALA A 136 -1.52 -6.20 5.30
C ALA A 136 -2.82 -7.02 5.23
N LEU A 137 -3.04 -7.76 4.14
CA LEU A 137 -4.20 -8.65 4.01
C LEU A 137 -4.19 -9.78 5.05
N ILE A 138 -3.01 -10.31 5.39
CA ILE A 138 -2.87 -11.25 6.50
C ILE A 138 -3.22 -10.55 7.82
N GLY A 139 -2.75 -9.32 8.02
CA GLY A 139 -3.10 -8.49 9.17
C GLY A 139 -4.61 -8.28 9.32
N PHE A 140 -5.31 -7.89 8.26
CA PHE A 140 -6.77 -7.69 8.27
C PHE A 140 -7.54 -8.95 8.62
N ALA A 141 -7.05 -10.12 8.21
CA ALA A 141 -7.67 -11.40 8.53
C ALA A 141 -7.35 -11.88 9.95
N ALA A 142 -6.14 -11.59 10.45
CA ALA A 142 -5.69 -12.03 11.77
C ALA A 142 -6.11 -11.09 12.91
N PHE A 143 -6.35 -9.82 12.59
CA PHE A 143 -6.70 -8.78 13.56
C PHE A 143 -7.73 -7.83 12.92
N PRO A 144 -8.99 -8.27 12.74
CA PRO A 144 -10.05 -7.36 12.34
C PRO A 144 -10.19 -6.28 13.41
N LEU A 145 -10.24 -5.01 13.00
CA LEU A 145 -10.22 -3.88 13.91
C LEU A 145 -11.31 -2.88 13.54
N MET A 146 -12.22 -2.60 14.48
CA MET A 146 -13.25 -1.59 14.29
C MET A 146 -12.63 -0.19 14.33
N PRO A 147 -12.75 0.59 13.24
CA PRO A 147 -12.22 1.95 13.19
C PRO A 147 -13.02 2.91 14.08
N PRO A 148 -12.43 4.03 14.53
CA PRO A 148 -13.06 4.93 15.50
C PRO A 148 -14.45 5.44 15.08
N ARG A 149 -14.64 5.78 13.80
CA ARG A 149 -15.93 6.28 13.27
C ARG A 149 -17.11 5.31 13.44
N LEU A 150 -16.82 4.01 13.58
CA LEU A 150 -17.84 2.97 13.74
C LEU A 150 -18.14 2.66 15.21
N LEU A 151 -17.37 3.18 16.17
CA LEU A 151 -17.61 2.92 17.60
C LEU A 151 -18.98 3.44 18.06
N THR A 152 -19.35 4.64 17.60
CA THR A 152 -20.62 5.32 17.92
C THR A 152 -21.75 4.98 16.95
N ASP A 153 -21.44 4.36 15.81
CA ASP A 153 -22.44 3.94 14.83
C ASP A 153 -23.29 2.80 15.39
N CYS A 154 -24.62 2.91 15.28
CA CYS A 154 -25.58 1.86 15.65
C CYS A 154 -26.11 1.09 14.42
N GLY A 155 -25.53 1.33 13.24
CA GLY A 155 -25.80 0.57 12.03
C GLY A 155 -25.24 -0.84 12.05
N THR A 156 -25.40 -1.56 10.93
CA THR A 156 -25.03 -2.97 10.76
C THR A 156 -23.57 -3.31 11.12
N TYR A 157 -22.65 -2.35 10.95
CA TYR A 157 -21.22 -2.56 11.16
C TYR A 157 -20.68 -1.88 12.43
N GLY A 158 -21.50 -1.09 13.12
CA GLY A 158 -21.07 -0.24 14.21
C GLY A 158 -21.09 -0.91 15.58
N GLY A 159 -20.44 -0.27 16.56
CA GLY A 159 -20.33 -0.72 17.95
C GLY A 159 -21.48 -0.26 18.85
N CYS A 160 -22.18 0.82 18.48
CA CYS A 160 -23.23 1.49 19.26
C CYS A 160 -22.80 1.83 20.69
N LEU A 161 -21.55 2.30 20.86
CA LEU A 161 -21.01 2.75 22.14
C LEU A 161 -21.32 4.23 22.36
N ASP A 162 -21.82 4.56 23.54
CA ASP A 162 -22.13 5.93 24.01
C ASP A 162 -20.94 6.60 24.72
N THR A 163 -19.85 5.86 24.92
CA THR A 163 -18.66 6.31 25.66
C THR A 163 -17.75 7.24 24.83
N TYR A 164 -17.98 7.32 23.52
CA TYR A 164 -17.17 8.09 22.57
C TYR A 164 -18.05 9.07 21.78
N THR A 165 -17.43 10.09 21.19
CA THR A 165 -18.09 11.10 20.36
C THR A 165 -17.54 11.14 18.93
N PHE A 166 -16.99 10.03 18.44
CA PHE A 166 -16.53 9.95 17.06
C PHE A 166 -17.67 10.14 16.07
N VAL A 167 -17.36 10.78 14.94
CA VAL A 167 -18.29 11.02 13.84
C VAL A 167 -17.78 10.34 12.58
N ASP A 168 -18.66 9.59 11.89
CA ASP A 168 -18.41 9.15 10.53
C ASP A 168 -18.53 10.34 9.56
N THR A 169 -17.40 11.03 9.39
CA THR A 169 -17.28 12.21 8.55
C THR A 169 -17.59 11.92 7.08
N LEU A 170 -17.45 10.68 6.59
CA LEU A 170 -17.81 10.33 5.21
C LEU A 170 -19.32 10.30 5.03
N VAL A 171 -20.07 9.84 6.04
CA VAL A 171 -21.54 9.86 6.05
C VAL A 171 -22.04 11.29 6.22
N VAL A 172 -21.46 12.06 7.14
CA VAL A 172 -21.95 13.41 7.48
C VAL A 172 -21.56 14.47 6.45
N HIS A 173 -20.30 14.49 6.01
CA HIS A 173 -19.78 15.54 5.13
C HIS A 173 -19.60 15.09 3.68
N GLY A 174 -19.65 13.78 3.40
CA GLY A 174 -19.44 13.24 2.05
C GLY A 174 -17.98 13.28 1.58
N GLY A 175 -17.80 13.02 0.29
CA GLY A 175 -16.51 13.06 -0.41
C GLY A 175 -16.72 12.91 -1.92
N LEU A 176 -15.63 12.86 -2.72
CA LEU A 176 -15.73 12.61 -4.17
C LEU A 176 -16.35 11.24 -4.49
N TRP A 177 -16.25 10.31 -3.54
CA TRP A 177 -16.84 8.98 -3.59
C TRP A 177 -17.53 8.75 -2.26
N SER A 178 -18.86 8.89 -2.19
CA SER A 178 -19.56 8.46 -0.99
C SER A 178 -19.49 6.94 -0.92
N PHE A 179 -19.03 6.42 0.23
CA PHE A 179 -19.16 4.99 0.55
C PHE A 179 -20.64 4.56 0.62
N ASP A 180 -21.56 5.53 0.60
CA ASP A 180 -23.02 5.41 0.58
C ASP A 180 -23.62 4.99 -0.78
N SER A 181 -22.83 4.98 -1.86
CA SER A 181 -23.26 4.23 -3.05
C SER A 181 -23.18 2.73 -2.70
N GLY A 182 -24.31 2.07 -2.42
CA GLY A 182 -24.41 0.71 -1.85
C GLY A 182 -23.61 -0.41 -2.55
N THR A 183 -23.03 -0.14 -3.71
CA THR A 183 -22.05 -0.99 -4.39
C THR A 183 -20.66 -0.96 -3.74
N MET A 184 -20.24 0.11 -3.04
CA MET A 184 -18.87 0.25 -2.51
C MET A 184 -18.72 -0.17 -1.04
N GLN A 185 -19.74 0.03 -0.21
CA GLN A 185 -19.83 -0.51 1.16
C GLN A 185 -19.83 -2.04 1.18
N SER A 186 -20.53 -2.68 0.22
CA SER A 186 -20.55 -4.15 0.05
C SER A 186 -19.25 -4.71 -0.55
N ILE A 187 -18.34 -3.85 -1.03
CA ILE A 187 -17.05 -4.20 -1.66
C ILE A 187 -15.85 -3.86 -0.74
N SER A 188 -16.01 -3.11 0.35
CA SER A 188 -14.91 -2.72 1.25
C SER A 188 -15.02 -3.40 2.62
N ASN A 189 -13.90 -3.94 3.13
CA ASN A 189 -13.85 -4.55 4.47
C ASN A 189 -13.88 -3.43 5.52
N GLN A 190 -15.01 -3.28 6.23
CA GLN A 190 -15.20 -2.20 7.20
C GLN A 190 -14.27 -2.30 8.41
N TYR A 191 -13.73 -3.49 8.71
CA TYR A 191 -12.86 -3.76 9.85
C TYR A 191 -11.37 -3.83 9.48
N ALA A 192 -10.99 -3.34 8.30
CA ALA A 192 -9.59 -3.35 7.82
C ALA A 192 -8.80 -2.10 8.24
N ALA A 193 -8.89 -1.70 9.51
CA ALA A 193 -8.17 -0.53 10.02
C ALA A 193 -6.66 -0.83 10.24
N MET A 194 -6.31 -1.92 10.94
CA MET A 194 -4.90 -2.27 11.19
C MET A 194 -4.46 -3.47 10.34
N PRO A 195 -3.31 -3.40 9.64
CA PRO A 195 -2.37 -2.27 9.52
C PRO A 195 -2.80 -1.23 8.47
N SER A 196 -2.46 0.05 8.71
CA SER A 196 -2.84 1.14 7.80
C SER A 196 -2.09 1.07 6.45
N LEU A 197 -2.79 0.59 5.42
CA LEU A 197 -2.29 0.63 4.04
C LEU A 197 -2.11 2.06 3.53
N HIS A 198 -2.90 3.02 4.02
CA HIS A 198 -2.75 4.43 3.70
C HIS A 198 -1.34 4.93 4.03
N ILE A 199 -0.87 4.65 5.25
CA ILE A 199 0.47 5.01 5.70
C ILE A 199 1.55 4.19 5.01
N ALA A 200 1.32 2.88 4.84
CA ALA A 200 2.26 2.02 4.14
C ALA A 200 2.52 2.49 2.70
N TRP A 201 1.48 2.83 1.95
CA TRP A 201 1.59 3.25 0.55
C TRP A 201 2.09 4.69 0.41
N ALA A 202 1.70 5.60 1.31
CA ALA A 202 2.22 6.97 1.32
C ALA A 202 3.72 7.00 1.64
N THR A 203 4.15 6.20 2.62
CA THR A 203 5.58 6.05 2.97
C THR A 203 6.33 5.32 1.86
N TRP A 204 5.72 4.30 1.24
CA TRP A 204 6.25 3.66 0.04
C TRP A 204 6.49 4.67 -1.08
N CYS A 205 5.55 5.56 -1.36
CA CYS A 205 5.73 6.62 -2.38
C CYS A 205 6.94 7.48 -2.05
N THR A 206 7.09 7.86 -0.77
CA THR A 206 8.22 8.65 -0.29
C THR A 206 9.55 7.99 -0.58
N LEU A 207 9.69 6.73 -0.13
CA LEU A 207 10.92 5.97 -0.31
C LEU A 207 11.17 5.62 -1.78
N ALA A 208 10.11 5.38 -2.54
CA ALA A 208 10.12 5.10 -3.97
C ALA A 208 10.39 6.34 -4.82
N LEU A 209 10.36 7.56 -4.28
CA LEU A 209 10.74 8.79 -5.00
C LEU A 209 12.07 9.38 -4.52
N TRP A 210 12.45 9.17 -3.26
CA TRP A 210 13.55 9.88 -2.58
C TRP A 210 14.86 10.08 -3.36
N PRO A 211 15.44 9.05 -4.00
CA PRO A 211 16.74 9.14 -4.69
C PRO A 211 16.66 9.79 -6.08
N VAL A 212 15.46 9.99 -6.63
CA VAL A 212 15.24 10.36 -8.05
C VAL A 212 14.50 11.68 -8.23
N VAL A 213 14.19 12.36 -7.13
CA VAL A 213 13.56 13.69 -7.11
C VAL A 213 14.48 14.70 -6.43
N GLY A 214 14.41 15.96 -6.84
CA GLY A 214 15.13 17.07 -6.21
C GLY A 214 14.55 17.46 -4.84
N LEU A 215 15.15 18.45 -4.17
CA LEU A 215 14.77 18.88 -2.81
C LEU A 215 13.28 19.16 -2.66
N ARG A 216 12.67 19.94 -3.57
CA ARG A 216 11.23 20.23 -3.55
C ARG A 216 10.38 18.96 -3.62
N GLY A 217 10.78 18.00 -4.47
CA GLY A 217 10.10 16.71 -4.58
C GLY A 217 10.25 15.86 -3.31
N ARG A 218 11.40 15.92 -2.64
CA ARG A 218 11.60 15.23 -1.35
C ARG A 218 10.74 15.82 -0.24
N ILE A 219 10.60 17.14 -0.18
CA ILE A 219 9.71 17.81 0.76
C ILE A 219 8.27 17.38 0.52
N LEU A 220 7.77 17.47 -0.72
CA LEU A 220 6.41 17.02 -1.05
C LEU A 220 6.19 15.55 -0.73
N ALA A 221 7.16 14.71 -1.05
CA ALA A 221 7.13 13.28 -0.74
C ALA A 221 7.06 13.04 0.78
N ALA A 222 7.86 13.73 1.59
CA ALA A 222 7.86 13.61 3.06
C ALA A 222 6.59 14.14 3.72
N VAL A 223 6.01 15.23 3.18
CA VAL A 223 4.76 15.81 3.69
C VAL A 223 3.58 14.86 3.44
N TYR A 224 3.57 14.14 2.33
CA TYR A 224 2.47 13.25 1.96
C TYR A 224 2.06 12.25 3.07
N PRO A 225 2.93 11.40 3.64
CA PRO A 225 2.55 10.48 4.72
C PRO A 225 2.09 11.21 5.99
N LEU A 226 2.58 12.42 6.28
CA LEU A 226 2.11 13.22 7.42
C LEU A 226 0.68 13.73 7.19
N CYS A 227 0.38 14.23 5.99
CA CYS A 227 -0.97 14.59 5.60
C CYS A 227 -1.89 13.37 5.61
N THR A 228 -1.41 12.21 5.15
CA THR A 228 -2.18 10.96 5.20
C THR A 228 -2.48 10.53 6.64
N LEU A 229 -1.52 10.62 7.56
CA LEU A 229 -1.73 10.33 8.98
C LEU A 229 -2.79 11.27 9.58
N PHE A 230 -2.66 12.57 9.30
CA PHE A 230 -3.66 13.53 9.74
C PHE A 230 -5.04 13.21 9.16
N ALA A 231 -5.13 12.94 7.86
CA ALA A 231 -6.38 12.62 7.17
C ALA A 231 -7.10 11.43 7.80
N ILE A 232 -6.39 10.32 8.05
CA ILE A 232 -7.01 9.11 8.58
C ILE A 232 -7.48 9.25 10.03
N VAL A 233 -6.77 10.05 10.83
CA VAL A 233 -7.12 10.31 12.23
C VAL A 233 -8.28 11.30 12.32
N VAL A 234 -8.20 12.44 11.64
CA VAL A 234 -9.24 13.50 11.71
C VAL A 234 -10.59 13.02 11.15
N THR A 235 -10.56 12.09 10.19
CA THR A 235 -11.77 11.47 9.61
C THR A 235 -12.23 10.23 10.38
N ALA A 236 -11.57 9.87 11.49
CA ALA A 236 -11.86 8.71 12.33
C ALA A 236 -11.83 7.36 11.58
N ASN A 237 -11.01 7.26 10.54
CA ASN A 237 -10.85 6.02 9.76
C ASN A 237 -9.82 5.06 10.36
N HIS A 238 -8.87 5.57 11.16
CA HIS A 238 -7.80 4.79 11.78
C HIS A 238 -7.43 5.35 13.15
N TYR A 239 -6.92 4.47 14.01
CA TYR A 239 -6.12 4.87 15.17
C TYR A 239 -4.72 5.27 14.72
N TRP A 240 -4.03 6.13 15.45
CA TRP A 240 -2.66 6.51 15.07
C TRP A 240 -1.72 5.30 15.13
N ILE A 241 -1.97 4.31 16.00
CA ILE A 241 -1.14 3.09 16.06
C ILE A 241 -1.27 2.22 14.81
N ASP A 242 -2.38 2.31 14.08
CA ASP A 242 -2.55 1.61 12.79
C ASP A 242 -1.45 2.03 11.80
N ALA A 243 -0.98 3.27 11.90
CA ALA A 243 0.14 3.80 11.12
C ALA A 243 1.43 3.05 11.42
N VAL A 244 1.70 2.73 12.69
CA VAL A 244 2.85 1.92 13.11
C VAL A 244 2.75 0.53 12.49
N GLY A 245 1.57 -0.10 12.54
CA GLY A 245 1.29 -1.35 11.84
C GLY A 245 1.59 -1.26 10.33
N GLY A 246 1.16 -0.17 9.69
CA GLY A 246 1.45 0.14 8.29
C GLY A 246 2.95 0.21 7.96
N LEU A 247 3.73 0.86 8.81
CA LEU A 247 5.19 0.93 8.67
C LEU A 247 5.86 -0.42 8.87
N ILE A 248 5.38 -1.25 9.81
CA ILE A 248 5.88 -2.61 10.04
C ILE A 248 5.67 -3.49 8.80
N VAL A 249 4.46 -3.50 8.22
CA VAL A 249 4.20 -4.30 7.01
C VAL A 249 4.95 -3.76 5.79
N LEU A 250 5.19 -2.45 5.69
CA LEU A 250 6.06 -1.89 4.66
C LEU A 250 7.51 -2.35 4.82
N ALA A 251 8.04 -2.35 6.05
CA ALA A 251 9.38 -2.85 6.33
C ALA A 251 9.52 -4.33 5.95
N GLY A 252 8.53 -5.15 6.30
CA GLY A 252 8.42 -6.55 5.86
C GLY A 252 8.36 -6.67 4.33
N GLY A 253 7.54 -5.85 3.68
CA GLY A 253 7.43 -5.79 2.22
C GLY A 253 8.73 -5.39 1.53
N ILE A 254 9.53 -4.49 2.11
CA ILE A 254 10.87 -4.12 1.63
C ILE A 254 11.84 -5.30 1.77
N ALA A 255 11.78 -6.02 2.89
CA ALA A 255 12.60 -7.20 3.13
C ALA A 255 12.29 -8.32 2.12
N LEU A 256 11.00 -8.60 1.89
CA LEU A 256 10.51 -9.62 0.94
C LEU A 256 10.60 -9.19 -0.53
N GLY A 257 10.56 -7.89 -0.82
CA GLY A 257 10.62 -7.36 -2.18
C GLY A 257 11.97 -7.58 -2.86
N ARG A 258 13.06 -7.62 -2.08
CA ARG A 258 14.43 -7.87 -2.57
C ARG A 258 14.61 -9.25 -3.22
N PRO A 259 14.21 -10.38 -2.59
CA PRO A 259 14.25 -11.69 -3.23
C PRO A 259 13.22 -11.84 -4.37
N LEU A 260 12.01 -11.29 -4.23
CA LEU A 260 10.96 -11.43 -5.26
C LEU A 260 11.34 -10.79 -6.62
N THR A 261 12.08 -9.68 -6.56
CA THR A 261 12.64 -9.00 -7.75
C THR A 261 13.64 -9.88 -8.51
N ARG A 262 14.28 -10.86 -7.84
CA ARG A 262 15.24 -11.80 -8.47
C ARG A 262 14.55 -13.02 -9.10
N VAL A 263 13.36 -13.40 -8.64
CA VAL A 263 12.63 -14.62 -9.07
C VAL A 263 11.67 -14.38 -10.24
N LEU A 264 10.88 -13.29 -10.18
CA LEU A 264 9.92 -12.94 -11.24
C LEU A 264 10.51 -12.75 -12.65
N PRO A 265 11.78 -12.32 -12.84
CA PRO A 265 12.37 -12.25 -14.16
C PRO A 265 12.58 -13.63 -14.83
N GLY A 266 12.62 -14.72 -14.06
CA GLY A 266 12.78 -16.09 -14.58
C GLY A 266 11.55 -16.59 -15.37
N LEU A 267 10.35 -16.13 -15.01
CA LEU A 267 9.10 -16.55 -15.68
C LEU A 267 8.86 -15.79 -16.99
N ALA A 268 9.29 -14.52 -17.08
CA ALA A 268 9.16 -13.72 -18.30
C ALA A 268 10.22 -14.05 -19.36
N ASP A 269 11.41 -14.51 -18.93
CA ASP A 269 12.47 -15.01 -19.82
C ASP A 269 12.26 -16.46 -20.26
N ALA A 270 11.42 -17.23 -19.54
CA ALA A 270 11.04 -18.61 -19.88
C ALA A 270 9.97 -18.71 -20.98
N ALA A 271 9.47 -17.58 -21.51
CA ALA A 271 8.65 -17.59 -22.71
C ALA A 271 9.43 -18.28 -23.84
N PRO A 272 8.84 -19.25 -24.57
CA PRO A 272 9.58 -20.08 -25.49
C PRO A 272 10.28 -19.19 -26.51
N ARG A 273 11.62 -19.26 -26.55
CA ARG A 273 12.39 -18.79 -27.70
C ARG A 273 11.83 -19.57 -28.88
N ALA A 274 10.96 -18.95 -29.67
CA ALA A 274 10.57 -19.48 -30.96
C ALA A 274 11.88 -19.82 -31.65
N ARG A 275 12.12 -21.13 -31.87
CA ARG A 275 13.25 -21.61 -32.65
C ARG A 275 13.13 -20.92 -34.00
N ARG A 276 13.90 -19.86 -34.22
CA ARG A 276 14.16 -19.37 -35.57
C ARG A 276 14.91 -20.51 -36.23
N GLY A 277 14.17 -21.31 -36.99
CA GLY A 277 14.72 -22.38 -37.79
C GLY A 277 15.88 -21.83 -38.59
N ALA A 278 17.01 -22.54 -38.53
CA ALA A 278 18.12 -22.31 -39.44
C ALA A 278 17.56 -22.37 -40.86
N ALA A 279 17.75 -21.30 -41.62
CA ALA A 279 17.58 -21.37 -43.07
C ALA A 279 18.62 -22.40 -43.60
N PRO A 280 18.24 -23.32 -44.49
CA PRO A 280 19.22 -24.14 -45.18
C PRO A 280 20.14 -23.21 -45.97
N ARG A 281 21.45 -23.41 -45.83
CA ARG A 281 22.40 -22.97 -46.85
C ARG A 281 22.39 -24.04 -47.93
N ASP A 282 22.05 -23.60 -49.14
CA ASP A 282 22.27 -24.18 -50.47
C ASP A 282 21.98 -25.68 -50.69
#